data_AF-A0A813RJ90-F1
#
_entry.id   AF-A0A813RJ90-F1
#
_cell.length_a   1.000
_cell.length_b   1.000
_cell.length_c   1.000
_cell.angle_alpha   90.00
_cell.angle_beta   90.00
_cell.angle_gamma   90.00
#
_symmetry.space_group_name_H-M   'P 1'
#
loop_
_entity.id
_entity.type
_entity.pdbx_description
1 polymer ?
#
loop_
_entity_poly.entity_id
_entity_poly.type
_entity_poly.pdbx_seq_one_letter_code
_entity_poly.pdbx_strand_id
1 'polypeptide(L)'
;MLSRRYLRRSLVTALLLPIVILLLLAIYQNRHVIFFETSFDHHDHGHHHEDHSDLSHDHIPNHKIRYQFAPKQLTTNSTTLSNVHINEDQQTKKSVQTSQIPSLSNMVNSNNNNKQIVSAKNQTLTLPVIETKNLQRFVHLDLKGAAPKVVYFEKLFPYLKQLGATGLLIEYEDMFPFTGRLSSIQHGLAYKKNDIEKILQLAEKNNLKVMPLLQVYGHLEYVLKLKEFMHLREDTKYPQVITPCLEESYELLFEMVDQMVTLHPSIPYLHIGCDEVYYRFIHPQCAKYKFRDEADLFIR
;
A
#
# COMPACT_ATOMS: atom_id res chain seq x y z
N MET A 1 -3.35 -21.67 43.53
CA MET A 1 -2.84 -20.37 43.02
C MET A 1 -2.97 -20.38 41.49
N LEU A 2 -4.03 -19.78 40.93
CA LEU A 2 -4.27 -19.80 39.48
C LEU A 2 -3.20 -18.99 38.74
N SER A 3 -2.61 -19.57 37.69
CA SER A 3 -1.52 -18.92 36.95
C SER A 3 -2.02 -17.68 36.21
N ARG A 4 -1.22 -16.61 36.21
CA ARG A 4 -1.52 -15.36 35.49
C ARG A 4 -1.81 -15.59 33.99
N ARG A 5 -1.33 -16.69 33.41
CA ARG A 5 -1.62 -17.10 32.02
C ARG A 5 -3.05 -17.60 31.84
N TYR A 6 -3.59 -18.33 32.81
CA TYR A 6 -4.98 -18.80 32.78
C TYR A 6 -5.95 -17.63 32.91
N LEU A 7 -5.68 -16.70 33.84
CA LEU A 7 -6.50 -15.52 34.04
C LEU A 7 -6.55 -14.62 32.80
N ARG A 8 -5.40 -14.42 32.11
CA ARG A 8 -5.34 -13.66 30.85
C ARG A 8 -6.11 -14.35 29.72
N ARG A 9 -5.99 -15.67 29.56
CA ARG A 9 -6.74 -16.41 28.53
C ARG A 9 -8.24 -16.33 28.78
N SER A 10 -8.70 -16.52 30.03
CA SER A 10 -10.11 -16.39 30.39
C SER A 10 -10.66 -14.98 30.14
N LEU A 11 -9.89 -13.93 30.46
CA LEU A 11 -10.29 -12.54 30.22
C LEU A 11 -10.37 -12.23 28.72
N VAL A 12 -9.40 -12.68 27.93
CA VAL A 12 -9.38 -12.47 26.48
C VAL A 12 -10.54 -13.21 25.82
N THR A 13 -10.83 -14.46 26.22
CA THR A 13 -11.99 -15.20 25.71
C THR A 13 -13.30 -14.54 26.15
N ALA A 14 -13.42 -14.09 27.40
CA ALA A 14 -14.63 -13.46 27.90
C ALA A 14 -14.93 -12.11 27.23
N LEU A 15 -13.90 -11.38 26.79
CA LEU A 15 -14.06 -10.09 26.13
C LEU A 15 -14.20 -10.20 24.60
N LEU A 16 -13.52 -11.15 23.95
CA LEU A 16 -13.55 -11.28 22.49
C LEU A 16 -14.75 -12.09 21.98
N LEU A 17 -15.18 -13.12 22.70
CA LEU A 17 -16.29 -13.97 22.27
C LEU A 17 -17.61 -13.18 22.06
N PRO A 18 -18.03 -12.26 22.96
CA PRO A 18 -19.24 -11.47 22.76
C PRO A 18 -19.14 -10.53 21.55
N ILE A 19 -17.96 -9.96 21.30
CA ILE A 19 -17.71 -9.06 20.16
C ILE A 19 -17.82 -9.82 18.84
N VAL A 20 -17.24 -11.02 18.78
CA VAL A 20 -17.34 -11.89 17.59
C VAL A 20 -18.79 -12.32 17.35
N ILE A 21 -19.53 -12.67 18.40
CA ILE A 21 -20.95 -13.03 18.29
C ILE A 21 -21.78 -11.84 17.80
N LEU A 22 -21.55 -10.64 18.33
CA LEU A 22 -22.23 -9.42 17.88
C LEU A 22 -21.92 -9.08 16.43
N LEU A 23 -20.67 -9.25 15.99
CA LEU A 23 -20.27 -9.08 14.58
C LEU A 23 -20.97 -10.09 13.67
N LEU A 24 -21.03 -11.37 14.06
CA LEU A 24 -21.74 -12.41 13.30
C LEU A 24 -23.24 -12.14 13.24
N LEU A 25 -23.86 -11.68 14.33
CA LEU A 25 -25.27 -11.27 14.35
C LEU A 25 -25.53 -10.04 13.49
N ALA A 26 -24.63 -9.05 13.49
CA ALA A 26 -24.72 -7.88 12.62
C ALA A 26 -24.59 -8.25 11.13
N ILE A 27 -23.71 -9.20 10.79
CA ILE A 27 -23.59 -9.74 9.43
C ILE A 27 -24.85 -10.53 9.05
N TYR A 28 -25.39 -11.34 9.97
CA TYR A 28 -26.61 -12.12 9.73
C TYR A 28 -27.84 -11.22 9.53
N GLN A 29 -28.02 -10.20 10.37
CA GLN A 29 -29.14 -9.25 10.26
C GLN A 29 -29.05 -8.39 9.00
N ASN A 30 -27.85 -8.06 8.54
CA ASN A 30 -27.64 -7.27 7.33
C ASN A 30 -27.38 -8.12 6.07
N ARG A 31 -27.65 -9.43 6.12
CA ARG A 31 -27.37 -10.36 5.01
C ARG A 31 -28.04 -9.92 3.69
N HIS A 32 -29.23 -9.31 3.76
CA HIS A 32 -29.96 -8.80 2.60
C HIS A 32 -29.43 -7.47 2.03
N VAL A 33 -28.63 -6.72 2.79
CA VAL A 33 -28.02 -5.46 2.34
C VAL A 33 -26.62 -5.71 1.77
N ILE A 34 -25.92 -6.73 2.29
CA ILE A 34 -24.54 -7.07 1.91
C ILE A 34 -24.50 -8.00 0.68
N PHE A 35 -25.53 -8.82 0.48
CA PHE A 35 -25.64 -9.71 -0.67
C PHE A 35 -26.94 -9.43 -1.41
N PHE A 36 -26.89 -8.51 -2.38
CA PHE A 36 -27.94 -8.42 -3.40
C PHE A 36 -27.83 -9.64 -4.31
N GLU A 37 -28.68 -10.63 -4.06
CA GLU A 37 -29.02 -11.66 -5.03
C GLU A 37 -29.96 -11.01 -6.06
N THR A 38 -29.44 -10.65 -7.23
CA THR A 38 -30.29 -10.38 -8.39
C THR A 38 -30.78 -11.72 -8.90
N SER A 39 -32.01 -12.08 -8.55
CA SER A 39 -32.77 -13.15 -9.19
C SER A 39 -32.84 -12.84 -10.69
N PHE A 40 -32.19 -13.67 -11.51
CA PHE A 40 -32.36 -13.65 -12.96
C PHE A 40 -33.58 -14.52 -13.27
N ASP A 41 -34.73 -13.89 -13.51
CA ASP A 41 -35.92 -14.58 -14.00
C ASP A 41 -35.63 -15.18 -15.37
N HIS A 42 -35.77 -16.50 -15.47
CA HIS A 42 -35.83 -17.23 -16.73
C HIS A 42 -37.20 -16.96 -17.38
N HIS A 43 -37.22 -16.16 -18.44
CA HIS A 43 -38.25 -16.29 -19.47
C HIS A 43 -37.65 -16.91 -20.73
N ASP A 44 -38.09 -18.14 -20.95
CA ASP A 44 -37.99 -18.94 -22.15
C ASP A 44 -38.79 -18.30 -23.29
N HIS A 45 -38.17 -18.14 -24.47
CA HIS A 45 -38.82 -18.27 -25.78
C HIS A 45 -37.78 -18.40 -26.91
N GLY A 46 -37.64 -19.65 -27.39
CA GLY A 46 -37.74 -20.05 -28.81
C GLY A 46 -37.03 -19.29 -29.95
N HIS A 47 -36.07 -19.99 -30.56
CA HIS A 47 -35.69 -20.05 -32.00
C HIS A 47 -35.93 -18.86 -32.95
N HIS A 48 -34.86 -18.40 -33.64
CA HIS A 48 -34.68 -18.56 -35.09
C HIS A 48 -33.27 -18.09 -35.57
N HIS A 49 -32.94 -18.49 -36.81
CA HIS A 49 -31.68 -18.52 -37.53
C HIS A 49 -31.14 -17.16 -38.04
N GLU A 50 -29.84 -17.18 -38.39
CA GLU A 50 -29.11 -16.44 -39.46
C GLU A 50 -28.45 -15.06 -39.22
N ASP A 51 -27.14 -15.07 -39.56
CA ASP A 51 -26.27 -14.09 -40.25
C ASP A 51 -25.87 -12.70 -39.69
N HIS A 52 -24.55 -12.56 -39.61
CA HIS A 52 -23.66 -11.43 -39.93
C HIS A 52 -23.91 -9.99 -39.44
N SER A 53 -22.78 -9.44 -38.95
CA SER A 53 -22.30 -8.03 -39.01
C SER A 53 -22.64 -7.06 -37.87
N ASP A 54 -21.57 -6.37 -37.44
CA ASP A 54 -21.46 -5.11 -36.70
C ASP A 54 -22.28 -4.91 -35.41
N LEU A 55 -21.57 -4.91 -34.27
CA LEU A 55 -22.05 -4.28 -33.04
C LEU A 55 -20.97 -3.38 -32.41
N SER A 56 -21.08 -2.12 -32.80
CA SER A 56 -21.05 -0.89 -31.98
C SER A 56 -20.52 -0.98 -30.55
N HIS A 57 -19.59 -0.06 -30.25
CA HIS A 57 -19.17 0.33 -28.91
C HIS A 57 -20.35 0.74 -28.01
N ASP A 58 -20.69 -0.12 -27.05
CA ASP A 58 -21.58 0.26 -25.96
C ASP A 58 -20.88 1.18 -24.96
N HIS A 59 -21.49 2.36 -24.82
CA HIS A 59 -21.06 3.47 -23.98
C HIS A 59 -21.44 3.17 -22.52
N ILE A 60 -20.46 2.79 -21.69
CA ILE A 60 -20.69 2.67 -20.24
C ILE A 60 -20.85 4.10 -19.67
N PRO A 61 -21.96 4.43 -18.98
CA PRO A 61 -22.14 5.77 -18.42
C PRO A 61 -21.12 6.00 -17.30
N ASN A 62 -20.25 7.00 -17.47
CA ASN A 62 -19.38 7.48 -16.41
C ASN A 62 -20.22 7.86 -15.18
N HIS A 63 -20.02 7.17 -14.06
CA HIS A 63 -20.58 7.55 -12.76
C HIS A 63 -20.07 8.95 -12.37
N LYS A 64 -20.87 9.99 -12.64
CA LYS A 64 -20.62 11.34 -12.11
C LYS A 64 -20.93 11.35 -10.62
N ILE A 65 -19.94 11.05 -9.78
CA ILE A 65 -20.06 11.26 -8.34
C ILE A 65 -19.88 12.77 -8.08
N ARG A 66 -21.00 13.48 -7.90
CA ARG A 66 -21.01 14.90 -7.52
C ARG A 66 -21.00 15.02 -6.00
N TYR A 67 -19.82 15.18 -5.41
CA TYR A 67 -19.74 15.60 -4.00
C TYR A 67 -20.01 17.11 -3.91
N GLN A 68 -21.15 17.50 -3.31
CA GLN A 68 -21.38 18.87 -2.86
C GLN A 68 -20.90 19.00 -1.41
N PHE A 69 -19.78 19.68 -1.20
CA PHE A 69 -19.43 20.19 0.13
C PHE A 69 -20.17 21.52 0.34
N ALA A 70 -21.11 21.55 1.30
CA ALA A 70 -21.62 22.80 1.84
C ALA A 70 -20.61 23.33 2.89
N PRO A 71 -20.17 24.60 2.80
CA PRO A 71 -19.25 25.15 3.79
C PRO A 71 -19.98 25.35 5.13
N LYS A 72 -19.49 24.71 6.20
CA LYS A 72 -19.87 25.06 7.58
C LYS A 72 -19.25 26.41 7.92
N GLN A 73 -20.08 27.39 8.26
CA GLN A 73 -19.63 28.67 8.81
C GLN A 73 -18.95 28.44 10.16
N LEU A 74 -17.73 28.95 10.30
CA LEU A 74 -17.00 29.00 11.56
C LEU A 74 -17.55 30.18 12.39
N THR A 75 -18.34 29.90 13.42
CA THR A 75 -18.77 30.91 14.39
C THR A 75 -17.67 31.08 15.44
N THR A 76 -17.04 32.26 15.46
CA THR A 76 -16.11 32.66 16.52
C THR A 76 -16.89 33.09 17.74
N ASN A 77 -16.97 32.24 18.77
CA ASN A 77 -17.43 32.65 20.08
C ASN A 77 -16.26 33.27 20.84
N SER A 78 -16.33 34.59 21.01
CA SER A 78 -15.45 35.36 21.89
C SER A 78 -15.88 35.11 23.34
N THR A 79 -15.05 34.43 24.12
CA THR A 79 -15.24 34.32 25.57
C THR A 79 -14.10 35.04 26.27
N THR A 80 -14.43 36.20 26.81
CA THR A 80 -13.65 36.98 27.78
C THR A 80 -13.28 36.12 28.99
N LEU A 81 -11.98 36.07 29.32
CA LEU A 81 -11.51 35.67 30.65
C LEU A 81 -10.63 36.77 31.23
N SER A 82 -11.00 37.08 32.47
CA SER A 82 -10.64 38.20 33.32
C SER A 82 -9.22 38.15 33.87
N ASN A 83 -8.71 39.35 34.16
CA ASN A 83 -7.46 39.67 34.83
C ASN A 83 -7.16 38.78 36.05
N VAL A 84 -5.96 38.20 36.08
CA VAL A 84 -5.30 37.74 37.30
C VAL A 84 -3.91 38.37 37.34
N HIS A 85 -3.72 39.25 38.32
CA HIS A 85 -2.46 39.86 38.73
C HIS A 85 -1.60 38.83 39.47
N ILE A 86 -0.34 38.63 39.08
CA ILE A 86 0.71 38.08 39.96
C ILE A 86 2.03 38.81 39.67
N ASN A 87 2.68 39.21 40.76
CA ASN A 87 3.84 40.10 40.92
C ASN A 87 5.14 39.64 40.26
N GLU A 88 5.97 40.63 39.93
CA GLU A 88 7.41 40.53 39.71
C GLU A 88 8.14 40.16 41.02
N ASP A 89 9.14 39.28 40.93
CA ASP A 89 10.43 39.51 41.60
C ASP A 89 11.56 38.56 41.10
N GLN A 90 12.57 39.21 40.52
CA GLN A 90 14.02 39.08 40.69
C GLN A 90 14.80 37.74 40.72
N GLN A 91 15.82 37.71 39.82
CA GLN A 91 17.19 37.14 39.93
C GLN A 91 17.30 35.58 39.89
N THR A 92 18.12 34.93 39.06
CA THR A 92 19.57 35.12 38.78
C THR A 92 20.04 34.49 37.44
N LYS A 93 21.14 35.04 36.91
CA LYS A 93 21.86 34.77 35.64
C LYS A 93 22.62 33.43 35.59
N LYS A 94 22.67 32.76 34.41
CA LYS A 94 23.85 32.67 33.49
C LYS A 94 23.70 31.59 32.39
N SER A 95 23.71 32.08 31.13
CA SER A 95 24.23 31.55 29.86
C SER A 95 24.62 30.07 29.70
N VAL A 96 24.11 29.40 28.64
CA VAL A 96 24.87 28.87 27.48
C VAL A 96 23.92 28.74 26.28
N GLN A 97 24.43 29.07 25.09
CA GLN A 97 23.75 29.23 23.80
C GLN A 97 23.24 27.91 23.19
N THR A 98 22.00 27.91 22.70
CA THR A 98 21.48 26.96 21.71
C THR A 98 21.35 27.66 20.36
N SER A 99 22.25 27.36 19.43
CA SER A 99 22.12 27.74 18.03
C SER A 99 20.97 26.94 17.40
N GLN A 100 19.92 27.66 17.03
CA GLN A 100 18.76 27.16 16.32
C GLN A 100 19.12 26.73 14.89
N ILE A 101 18.63 25.56 14.49
CA ILE A 101 18.58 25.08 13.11
C ILE A 101 17.43 25.83 12.41
N PRO A 102 17.67 26.55 11.29
CA PRO A 102 16.59 27.23 10.56
C PRO A 102 15.71 26.23 9.80
N SER A 103 14.41 26.28 10.04
CA SER A 103 13.40 25.63 9.20
C SER A 103 13.36 26.29 7.82
N LEU A 104 13.42 25.47 6.76
CA LEU A 104 13.20 25.90 5.38
C LEU A 104 11.73 26.35 5.21
N SER A 105 11.51 27.62 5.46
CA SER A 105 10.40 28.38 4.91
C SER A 105 10.93 29.78 4.69
N ASN A 106 10.90 30.25 3.43
CA ASN A 106 11.17 31.60 2.92
C ASN A 106 12.26 31.62 1.83
N MET A 107 11.92 31.08 0.66
CA MET A 107 12.41 31.66 -0.59
C MET A 107 11.20 32.18 -1.35
N VAL A 108 11.02 33.50 -1.29
CA VAL A 108 10.52 34.44 -2.32
C VAL A 108 10.00 35.67 -1.58
N ASN A 109 10.86 36.67 -1.44
CA ASN A 109 10.43 38.07 -1.48
C ASN A 109 11.65 38.96 -1.66
N SER A 110 11.89 39.36 -2.91
CA SER A 110 12.58 40.61 -3.19
C SER A 110 11.81 41.34 -4.27
N ASN A 111 11.43 42.59 -3.94
CA ASN A 111 11.01 43.67 -4.82
C ASN A 111 9.62 43.56 -5.49
N ASN A 112 8.62 44.24 -4.92
CA ASN A 112 8.33 45.63 -5.31
C ASN A 112 7.02 46.14 -4.67
N ASN A 113 7.13 47.32 -4.08
CA ASN A 113 5.99 48.18 -3.79
C ASN A 113 5.38 48.66 -5.11
N ASN A 114 4.14 48.26 -5.41
CA ASN A 114 3.17 49.17 -6.02
C ASN A 114 1.75 48.67 -5.78
N LYS A 115 0.96 49.55 -5.17
CA LYS A 115 -0.48 49.41 -5.00
C LYS A 115 -1.15 49.24 -6.36
N GLN A 116 -1.83 48.13 -6.56
CA GLN A 116 -3.02 48.09 -7.40
C GLN A 116 -4.03 47.17 -6.73
N ILE A 117 -5.08 47.77 -6.18
CA ILE A 117 -6.28 47.07 -5.72
C ILE A 117 -6.94 46.53 -7.00
N VAL A 118 -6.60 45.30 -7.38
CA VAL A 118 -7.34 44.56 -8.40
C VAL A 118 -8.37 43.73 -7.65
N SER A 119 -9.64 44.07 -7.89
CA SER A 119 -10.82 43.32 -7.45
C SER A 119 -10.57 41.81 -7.54
N ALA A 120 -10.63 41.14 -6.39
CA ALA A 120 -10.60 39.69 -6.32
C ALA A 120 -11.84 39.14 -7.03
N LYS A 121 -11.69 38.85 -8.34
CA LYS A 121 -12.65 38.01 -9.05
C LYS A 121 -12.64 36.66 -8.35
N ASN A 122 -13.81 36.22 -7.90
CA ASN A 122 -14.07 34.84 -7.49
C ASN A 122 -13.78 33.91 -8.67
N GLN A 123 -12.51 33.56 -8.88
CA GLN A 123 -12.11 32.47 -9.76
C GLN A 123 -12.45 31.19 -9.02
N THR A 124 -13.58 30.58 -9.41
CA THR A 124 -13.87 29.20 -9.06
C THR A 124 -12.68 28.36 -9.53
N LEU A 125 -11.91 27.83 -8.58
CA LEU A 125 -10.80 26.92 -8.87
C LEU A 125 -11.40 25.65 -9.47
N THR A 126 -11.55 25.60 -10.78
CA THR A 126 -11.84 24.38 -11.51
C THR A 126 -10.59 23.53 -11.47
N LEU A 127 -10.58 22.50 -10.62
CA LEU A 127 -9.54 21.49 -10.65
C LEU A 127 -9.48 20.89 -12.07
N PRO A 128 -8.29 20.67 -12.62
CA PRO A 128 -8.16 20.07 -13.94
C PRO A 128 -8.88 18.72 -13.94
N VAL A 129 -9.88 18.59 -14.82
CA VAL A 129 -10.51 17.30 -15.08
C VAL A 129 -9.50 16.50 -15.88
N ILE A 130 -8.77 15.62 -15.21
CA ILE A 130 -7.85 14.69 -15.88
C ILE A 130 -8.71 13.68 -16.63
N GLU A 131 -8.59 13.67 -17.95
CA GLU A 131 -9.24 12.69 -18.81
C GLU A 131 -8.56 11.32 -18.57
N THR A 132 -9.22 10.45 -17.79
CA THR A 132 -8.62 9.19 -17.30
C THR A 132 -8.54 8.07 -18.33
N LYS A 133 -8.91 8.36 -19.59
CA LYS A 133 -9.05 7.37 -20.67
C LYS A 133 -7.76 6.58 -20.92
N ASN A 134 -6.59 7.18 -20.66
CA ASN A 134 -5.28 6.57 -20.86
C ASN A 134 -4.57 6.14 -19.57
N LEU A 135 -5.20 6.31 -18.40
CA LEU A 135 -4.57 5.94 -17.12
C LEU A 135 -4.69 4.43 -16.87
N GLN A 136 -3.58 3.81 -16.47
CA GLN A 136 -3.60 2.45 -15.94
C GLN A 136 -4.13 2.47 -14.50
N ARG A 137 -5.00 1.52 -14.16
CA ARG A 137 -5.59 1.34 -12.83
C ARG A 137 -5.23 -0.06 -12.35
N PHE A 138 -4.20 -0.13 -11.51
CA PHE A 138 -3.72 -1.37 -10.93
C PHE A 138 -4.42 -1.63 -9.60
N VAL A 139 -4.81 -2.89 -9.37
CA VAL A 139 -5.25 -3.37 -8.07
C VAL A 139 -4.08 -4.07 -7.42
N HIS A 140 -3.67 -3.61 -6.24
CA HIS A 140 -2.60 -4.25 -5.46
C HIS A 140 -3.17 -5.47 -4.74
N LEU A 141 -2.66 -6.64 -5.10
CA LEU A 141 -2.90 -7.91 -4.44
C LEU A 141 -1.70 -8.17 -3.53
N ASP A 142 -1.89 -7.84 -2.25
CA ASP A 142 -0.96 -8.22 -1.20
C ASP A 142 -1.23 -9.67 -0.78
N LEU A 143 -0.35 -10.58 -1.19
CA LEU A 143 -0.55 -12.01 -0.99
C LEU A 143 0.19 -12.53 0.25
N LYS A 144 0.86 -11.67 1.02
CA LYS A 144 1.54 -12.09 2.25
C LYS A 144 0.55 -12.49 3.34
N GLY A 145 0.88 -13.53 4.09
CA GLY A 145 0.12 -14.03 5.25
C GLY A 145 -1.19 -14.78 4.93
N ALA A 146 -2.08 -14.22 4.11
CA ALA A 146 -3.42 -14.77 3.85
C ALA A 146 -3.76 -14.86 2.35
N ALA A 147 -2.83 -15.42 1.56
CA ALA A 147 -2.99 -15.55 0.12
C ALA A 147 -4.25 -16.35 -0.28
N PRO A 148 -5.10 -15.83 -1.18
CA PRO A 148 -6.24 -16.58 -1.71
C PRO A 148 -5.83 -17.81 -2.51
N LYS A 149 -6.67 -18.85 -2.50
CA LYS A 149 -6.48 -20.00 -3.40
C LYS A 149 -6.62 -19.57 -4.85
N VAL A 150 -5.90 -20.21 -5.77
CA VAL A 150 -5.95 -19.90 -7.21
C VAL A 150 -7.37 -19.89 -7.79
N VAL A 151 -8.22 -20.84 -7.35
CA VAL A 151 -9.63 -20.93 -7.77
C VAL A 151 -10.44 -19.67 -7.44
N TYR A 152 -10.04 -18.90 -6.42
CA TYR A 152 -10.71 -17.64 -6.08
C TYR A 152 -10.45 -16.55 -7.14
N PHE A 153 -9.28 -16.56 -7.78
CA PHE A 153 -8.95 -15.60 -8.83
C PHE A 153 -9.82 -15.77 -10.09
N GLU A 154 -10.38 -16.96 -10.32
CA GLU A 154 -11.36 -17.20 -11.38
C GLU A 154 -12.64 -16.36 -11.22
N LYS A 155 -12.96 -15.97 -9.97
CA LYS A 155 -14.08 -15.07 -9.65
C LYS A 155 -13.61 -13.62 -9.49
N LEU A 156 -12.46 -13.40 -8.86
CA LEU A 156 -11.96 -12.07 -8.53
C LEU A 156 -11.56 -11.27 -9.79
N PHE A 157 -10.83 -11.86 -10.73
CA PHE A 157 -10.28 -11.11 -11.87
C PHE A 157 -11.36 -10.57 -12.82
N PRO A 158 -12.41 -11.33 -13.21
CA PRO A 158 -13.53 -10.78 -13.96
C PRO A 158 -14.21 -9.63 -13.22
N TYR A 159 -14.38 -9.77 -11.89
CA TYR A 159 -15.01 -8.73 -11.07
C TYR A 159 -14.17 -7.45 -11.04
N LEU A 160 -12.85 -7.54 -10.82
CA LEU A 160 -11.95 -6.38 -10.86
C LEU A 160 -11.97 -5.72 -12.25
N LYS A 161 -12.04 -6.52 -13.32
CA LYS A 161 -12.15 -6.00 -14.68
C LYS A 161 -13.45 -5.22 -14.88
N GLN A 162 -14.57 -5.72 -14.39
CA GLN A 162 -15.87 -5.03 -14.42
C GLN A 162 -15.84 -3.70 -13.65
N LEU A 163 -15.11 -3.64 -12.54
CA LEU A 163 -14.86 -2.40 -11.78
C LEU A 163 -13.90 -1.43 -12.49
N GLY A 164 -13.35 -1.82 -13.65
CA GLY A 164 -12.53 -0.97 -14.49
C GLY A 164 -11.03 -1.13 -14.26
N ALA A 165 -10.55 -2.15 -13.54
CA ALA A 165 -9.11 -2.41 -13.42
C ALA A 165 -8.47 -2.67 -14.81
N THR A 166 -7.23 -2.21 -14.97
CA THR A 166 -6.42 -2.47 -16.17
C THR A 166 -5.24 -3.40 -15.89
N GLY A 167 -4.91 -3.62 -14.62
CA GLY A 167 -3.83 -4.49 -14.22
C GLY A 167 -3.85 -4.86 -12.75
N LEU A 168 -2.91 -5.72 -12.38
CA LEU A 168 -2.70 -6.28 -11.06
C LEU A 168 -1.25 -6.01 -10.65
N LEU A 169 -1.07 -5.38 -9.49
CA LEU A 169 0.24 -5.28 -8.83
C LEU A 169 0.27 -6.42 -7.82
N ILE A 170 1.12 -7.43 -8.02
CA ILE A 170 1.08 -8.65 -7.20
C ILE A 170 2.33 -8.74 -6.34
N GLU A 171 2.14 -8.67 -5.02
CA GLU A 171 3.19 -8.80 -4.02
C GLU A 171 3.09 -10.19 -3.38
N TYR A 172 4.11 -11.03 -3.59
CA TYR A 172 4.06 -12.44 -3.18
C TYR A 172 4.79 -12.73 -1.85
N GLU A 173 5.92 -12.08 -1.59
CA GLU A 173 6.84 -12.41 -0.48
C GLU A 173 7.15 -13.93 -0.36
N ASP A 174 6.92 -14.53 0.82
CA ASP A 174 7.14 -15.95 1.09
C ASP A 174 6.10 -16.88 0.44
N MET A 175 5.08 -16.34 -0.23
CA MET A 175 4.14 -17.14 -1.02
C MET A 175 4.62 -17.44 -2.45
N PHE A 176 5.75 -16.85 -2.87
CA PHE A 176 6.37 -17.14 -4.16
C PHE A 176 7.15 -18.47 -4.13
N PRO A 177 7.06 -19.34 -5.17
CA PRO A 177 7.76 -20.63 -5.24
C PRO A 177 9.28 -20.50 -5.50
N PHE A 178 10.02 -19.85 -4.60
CA PHE A 178 11.49 -19.76 -4.72
C PHE A 178 12.15 -21.15 -4.71
N THR A 179 13.12 -21.40 -5.57
CA THR A 179 13.80 -22.69 -5.71
C THR A 179 15.29 -22.60 -5.31
N GLY A 180 15.97 -23.75 -5.24
CA GLY A 180 17.40 -23.79 -4.91
C GLY A 180 17.67 -23.37 -3.46
N ARG A 181 18.71 -22.57 -3.25
CA ARG A 181 19.05 -22.05 -1.90
C ARG A 181 17.94 -21.15 -1.32
N LEU A 182 17.13 -20.53 -2.18
CA LEU A 182 16.01 -19.69 -1.77
C LEU A 182 14.76 -20.48 -1.35
N SER A 183 14.78 -21.82 -1.47
CA SER A 183 13.63 -22.65 -1.09
C SER A 183 13.25 -22.55 0.39
N SER A 184 14.20 -22.19 1.26
CA SER A 184 13.96 -21.97 2.69
C SER A 184 13.08 -20.75 2.98
N ILE A 185 12.93 -19.83 2.01
CA ILE A 185 12.09 -18.63 2.10
C ILE A 185 10.60 -18.97 2.03
N GLN A 186 10.25 -20.03 1.31
CA GLN A 186 8.85 -20.37 1.03
C GLN A 186 8.06 -20.64 2.30
N HIS A 187 6.86 -20.07 2.38
CA HIS A 187 5.84 -20.48 3.32
C HIS A 187 5.35 -21.90 2.97
N GLY A 188 4.94 -22.69 3.96
CA GLY A 188 4.46 -24.07 3.73
C GLY A 188 3.20 -24.19 2.87
N LEU A 189 2.53 -23.07 2.60
CA LEU A 189 1.37 -22.96 1.71
C LEU A 189 1.66 -22.10 0.46
N ALA A 190 2.94 -21.84 0.15
CA ALA A 190 3.36 -21.09 -1.03
C ALA A 190 2.70 -21.63 -2.29
N TYR A 191 2.45 -20.74 -3.24
CA TYR A 191 2.01 -21.14 -4.58
C TYR A 191 3.06 -22.04 -5.20
N LYS A 192 2.63 -22.95 -6.08
CA LYS A 192 3.52 -23.72 -6.95
C LYS A 192 3.76 -22.99 -8.26
N LYS A 193 4.77 -23.41 -9.03
CA LYS A 193 4.99 -22.90 -10.39
C LYS A 193 3.72 -22.90 -11.25
N ASN A 194 2.99 -24.02 -11.27
CA ASN A 194 1.73 -24.15 -12.04
C ASN A 194 0.63 -23.21 -11.52
N ASP A 195 0.65 -22.84 -10.23
CA ASP A 195 -0.30 -21.87 -9.67
C ASP A 195 0.00 -20.48 -10.20
N ILE A 196 1.28 -20.08 -10.27
CA ILE A 196 1.71 -18.81 -10.88
C ILE A 196 1.29 -18.76 -12.35
N GLU A 197 1.59 -19.81 -13.12
CA GLU A 197 1.17 -19.91 -14.54
C GLU A 197 -0.35 -19.76 -14.69
N LYS A 198 -1.13 -20.41 -13.83
CA LYS A 198 -2.60 -20.30 -13.84
C LYS A 198 -3.07 -18.89 -13.47
N ILE A 199 -2.46 -18.23 -12.49
CA ILE A 199 -2.76 -16.83 -12.13
C ILE A 199 -2.53 -15.92 -13.34
N LEU A 200 -1.39 -16.06 -14.04
CA LEU A 200 -1.07 -15.25 -15.21
C LEU A 200 -2.05 -15.49 -16.37
N GLN A 201 -2.41 -16.75 -16.64
CA GLN A 201 -3.42 -17.10 -17.64
C GLN A 201 -4.79 -16.49 -17.31
N LEU A 202 -5.20 -16.49 -16.03
CA LEU A 202 -6.45 -15.87 -15.60
C LEU A 202 -6.42 -14.35 -15.77
N ALA A 203 -5.29 -13.70 -15.48
CA ALA A 203 -5.13 -12.26 -15.66
C ALA A 203 -5.21 -11.87 -17.15
N GLU A 204 -4.50 -12.61 -18.01
CA GLU A 204 -4.52 -12.44 -19.46
C GLU A 204 -5.94 -12.62 -20.03
N LYS A 205 -6.64 -13.69 -19.66
CA LYS A 205 -8.03 -13.95 -20.06
C LYS A 205 -8.97 -12.79 -19.73
N ASN A 206 -8.69 -12.04 -18.67
CA ASN A 206 -9.48 -10.89 -18.23
C ASN A 206 -8.93 -9.54 -18.70
N ASN A 207 -7.95 -9.52 -19.61
CA ASN A 207 -7.29 -8.31 -20.09
C ASN A 207 -6.76 -7.45 -18.93
N LEU A 208 -6.10 -8.08 -17.97
CA LEU A 208 -5.42 -7.45 -16.84
C LEU A 208 -3.92 -7.66 -16.99
N LYS A 209 -3.15 -6.57 -17.09
CA LYS A 209 -1.68 -6.64 -17.07
C LYS A 209 -1.19 -7.04 -15.68
N VAL A 210 -0.13 -7.83 -15.60
CA VAL A 210 0.49 -8.18 -14.31
C VAL A 210 1.80 -7.41 -14.16
N MET A 211 1.99 -6.82 -12.99
CA MET A 211 3.25 -6.25 -12.52
C MET A 211 3.58 -6.93 -11.19
N PRO A 212 4.55 -7.85 -11.13
CA PRO A 212 5.00 -8.38 -9.86
C PRO A 212 5.70 -7.28 -9.06
N LEU A 213 5.53 -7.35 -7.74
CA LEU A 213 6.25 -6.55 -6.76
C LEU A 213 7.19 -7.46 -5.99
N LEU A 214 8.47 -7.12 -6.01
CA LEU A 214 9.51 -7.74 -5.20
C LEU A 214 10.16 -6.66 -4.36
N GLN A 215 10.14 -6.82 -3.05
CA GLN A 215 10.85 -5.92 -2.13
C GLN A 215 12.36 -6.15 -2.26
N VAL A 216 13.13 -5.11 -2.59
CA VAL A 216 14.59 -5.22 -2.78
C VAL A 216 15.42 -4.49 -1.73
N TYR A 217 14.79 -3.84 -0.74
CA TYR A 217 15.54 -3.12 0.28
C TYR A 217 14.93 -3.20 1.68
N GLY A 218 13.73 -2.66 1.85
CA GLY A 218 12.91 -2.83 3.05
C GLY A 218 12.00 -4.06 2.95
N HIS A 219 11.16 -4.29 3.96
CA HIS A 219 10.15 -5.34 3.97
C HIS A 219 10.67 -6.76 3.67
N LEU A 220 11.92 -7.05 4.06
CA LEU A 220 12.56 -8.34 3.84
C LEU A 220 12.51 -9.27 5.06
N GLU A 221 11.59 -9.04 6.01
CA GLU A 221 11.44 -9.86 7.22
C GLU A 221 11.25 -11.34 6.89
N TYR A 222 10.53 -11.65 5.81
CA TYR A 222 10.29 -13.02 5.38
C TYR A 222 11.56 -13.77 4.97
N VAL A 223 12.59 -13.04 4.50
CA VAL A 223 13.91 -13.58 4.13
C VAL A 223 14.88 -13.51 5.31
N LEU A 224 15.07 -12.30 5.85
CA LEU A 224 16.14 -12.01 6.81
C LEU A 224 15.85 -12.56 8.21
N LYS A 225 14.64 -13.04 8.51
CA LYS A 225 14.35 -13.80 9.74
C LYS A 225 15.06 -15.16 9.76
N LEU A 226 15.42 -15.71 8.60
CA LEU A 226 15.99 -17.04 8.44
C LEU A 226 17.47 -17.02 8.76
N LYS A 227 17.95 -18.03 9.51
CA LYS A 227 19.35 -18.16 9.96
C LYS A 227 20.37 -18.01 8.82
N GLU A 228 20.03 -18.54 7.65
CA GLU A 228 20.86 -18.51 6.44
C GLU A 228 21.12 -17.09 5.92
N PHE A 229 20.22 -16.14 6.15
CA PHE A 229 20.30 -14.77 5.62
C PHE A 229 20.42 -13.70 6.72
N MET A 230 20.53 -14.10 7.99
CA MET A 230 20.57 -13.14 9.11
C MET A 230 21.77 -12.20 9.07
N HIS A 231 22.90 -12.63 8.51
CA HIS A 231 24.11 -11.83 8.39
C HIS A 231 24.01 -10.72 7.34
N LEU A 232 22.99 -10.76 6.48
CA LEU A 232 22.72 -9.75 5.46
C LEU A 232 21.84 -8.59 5.98
N ARG A 233 21.46 -8.60 7.26
CA ARG A 233 20.65 -7.52 7.84
C ARG A 233 21.46 -6.23 7.97
N GLU A 234 20.79 -5.11 7.74
CA GLU A 234 21.34 -3.79 8.06
C GLU A 234 21.47 -3.57 9.57
N ASP A 235 20.47 -4.01 10.34
CA ASP A 235 20.51 -4.05 11.80
C ASP A 235 20.41 -5.51 12.28
N THR A 236 21.39 -5.94 13.07
CA THR A 236 21.43 -7.31 13.63
C THR A 236 20.14 -7.72 14.38
N LYS A 237 19.45 -6.75 15.00
CA LYS A 237 18.25 -6.96 15.80
C LYS A 237 16.98 -7.03 14.96
N TYR A 238 16.92 -6.33 13.83
CA TYR A 238 15.69 -6.15 13.05
C TYR A 238 15.82 -6.73 11.63
N PRO A 239 15.03 -7.76 11.27
CA PRO A 239 15.12 -8.41 9.96
C PRO A 239 14.44 -7.64 8.81
N GLN A 240 14.23 -6.33 8.93
CA GLN A 240 13.43 -5.59 7.96
C GLN A 240 14.23 -5.17 6.72
N VAL A 241 15.48 -4.75 6.92
CA VAL A 241 16.28 -4.10 5.88
C VAL A 241 17.52 -4.94 5.58
N ILE A 242 17.75 -5.21 4.29
CA ILE A 242 18.99 -5.85 3.83
C ILE A 242 20.11 -4.81 3.72
N THR A 243 21.33 -5.17 4.07
CA THR A 243 22.45 -4.23 3.97
C THR A 243 22.90 -4.06 2.53
N PRO A 244 23.04 -2.83 2.00
CA PRO A 244 23.59 -2.60 0.66
C PRO A 244 25.13 -2.67 0.66
N CYS A 245 25.74 -3.04 1.79
CA CYS A 245 27.18 -2.92 1.99
C CYS A 245 27.95 -4.23 1.83
N LEU A 246 27.24 -5.31 1.48
CA LEU A 246 27.75 -6.64 1.20
C LEU A 246 27.39 -7.04 -0.24
N GLU A 247 28.35 -7.62 -0.97
CA GLU A 247 28.11 -8.14 -2.32
C GLU A 247 27.05 -9.26 -2.30
N GLU A 248 27.11 -10.11 -1.28
CA GLU A 248 26.15 -11.21 -1.08
C GLU A 248 24.70 -10.74 -0.96
N SER A 249 24.46 -9.51 -0.50
CA SER A 249 23.12 -8.92 -0.51
C SER A 249 22.60 -8.75 -1.93
N TYR A 250 23.44 -8.26 -2.84
CA TYR A 250 23.09 -8.11 -4.25
C TYR A 250 22.94 -9.47 -4.94
N GLU A 251 23.81 -10.43 -4.64
CA GLU A 251 23.68 -11.81 -5.15
C GLU A 251 22.35 -12.45 -4.76
N LEU A 252 21.92 -12.29 -3.50
CA LEU A 252 20.59 -12.70 -3.04
C LEU A 252 19.47 -12.01 -3.80
N LEU A 253 19.51 -10.68 -3.88
CA LEU A 253 18.47 -9.89 -4.55
C LEU A 253 18.36 -10.20 -6.05
N PHE A 254 19.48 -10.33 -6.75
CA PHE A 254 19.48 -10.69 -8.17
C PHE A 254 18.94 -12.09 -8.39
N GLU A 255 19.27 -13.08 -7.55
CA GLU A 255 18.66 -14.40 -7.67
C GLU A 255 17.14 -14.37 -7.43
N MET A 256 16.66 -13.57 -6.49
CA MET A 256 15.23 -13.38 -6.26
C MET A 256 14.55 -12.73 -7.48
N VAL A 257 15.17 -11.70 -8.07
CA VAL A 257 14.69 -11.03 -9.30
C VAL A 257 14.66 -12.02 -10.48
N ASP A 258 15.73 -12.78 -10.68
CA ASP A 258 15.85 -13.75 -11.77
C ASP A 258 14.74 -14.81 -11.70
N GLN A 259 14.48 -15.36 -10.51
CA GLN A 259 13.40 -16.32 -10.32
C GLN A 259 12.02 -15.68 -10.53
N MET A 260 11.80 -14.44 -10.07
CA MET A 260 10.55 -13.70 -10.27
C MET A 260 10.27 -13.48 -11.77
N VAL A 261 11.25 -12.96 -12.50
CA VAL A 261 11.13 -12.66 -13.94
C VAL A 261 10.99 -13.95 -14.75
N THR A 262 11.69 -15.03 -14.36
CA THR A 262 11.58 -16.34 -15.01
C THR A 262 10.15 -16.88 -14.99
N LEU A 263 9.42 -16.70 -13.88
CA LEU A 263 8.01 -17.11 -13.80
C LEU A 263 7.03 -16.08 -14.36
N HIS A 264 7.51 -14.93 -14.82
CA HIS A 264 6.72 -13.84 -15.37
C HIS A 264 7.26 -13.38 -16.75
N PRO A 265 7.36 -14.27 -17.75
CA PRO A 265 8.10 -13.99 -18.99
C PRO A 265 7.52 -12.85 -19.85
N SER A 266 6.25 -12.52 -19.67
CA SER A 266 5.53 -11.52 -20.49
C SER A 266 5.42 -10.14 -19.82
N ILE A 267 6.06 -9.91 -18.67
CA ILE A 267 5.89 -8.64 -17.94
C ILE A 267 6.73 -7.52 -18.57
N PRO A 268 6.15 -6.32 -18.73
CA PRO A 268 6.92 -5.14 -19.16
C PRO A 268 7.61 -4.42 -18.00
N TYR A 269 7.18 -4.66 -16.75
CA TYR A 269 7.65 -3.95 -15.57
C TYR A 269 7.72 -4.88 -14.35
N LEU A 270 8.72 -4.67 -13.52
CA LEU A 270 8.86 -5.23 -12.18
C LEU A 270 8.87 -4.06 -11.18
N HIS A 271 8.02 -4.12 -10.16
CA HIS A 271 8.03 -3.14 -9.08
C HIS A 271 9.03 -3.58 -7.99
N ILE A 272 10.01 -2.74 -7.67
CA ILE A 272 11.10 -3.10 -6.75
C ILE A 272 10.85 -2.73 -5.28
N GLY A 273 9.71 -2.09 -4.98
CA GLY A 273 9.36 -1.70 -3.61
C GLY A 273 10.16 -0.49 -3.16
N CYS A 274 10.99 -0.67 -2.13
CA CYS A 274 11.84 0.36 -1.50
C CYS A 274 11.08 1.36 -0.61
N ASP A 275 9.91 0.98 -0.11
CA ASP A 275 9.21 1.73 0.93
C ASP A 275 9.74 1.43 2.34
N GLU A 276 9.45 2.33 3.27
CA GLU A 276 9.64 2.18 4.73
C GLU A 276 11.03 1.66 5.20
N VAL A 277 12.11 2.08 4.55
CA VAL A 277 13.48 1.70 4.94
C VAL A 277 13.94 2.52 6.16
N TYR A 278 13.65 2.04 7.37
CA TYR A 278 13.93 2.77 8.62
C TYR A 278 15.35 2.60 9.16
N TYR A 279 15.95 1.41 9.01
CA TYR A 279 17.31 1.11 9.50
C TYR A 279 18.31 1.22 8.35
N ARG A 280 19.28 2.14 8.46
CA ARG A 280 20.23 2.47 7.40
C ARG A 280 21.59 2.84 8.00
N PHE A 281 22.68 2.38 7.38
CA PHE A 281 24.07 2.62 7.80
C PHE A 281 24.46 2.15 9.20
N ILE A 282 23.77 1.14 9.70
CA ILE A 282 24.06 0.51 11.00
C ILE A 282 25.02 -0.66 10.79
N HIS A 283 25.02 -1.28 9.61
CA HIS A 283 25.84 -2.47 9.37
C HIS A 283 27.34 -2.11 9.42
N PRO A 284 28.19 -2.88 10.13
CA PRO A 284 29.61 -2.55 10.29
C PRO A 284 30.36 -2.36 8.97
N GLN A 285 29.98 -3.11 7.92
CA GLN A 285 30.60 -3.00 6.60
C GLN A 285 30.21 -1.73 5.84
N CYS A 286 29.18 -1.00 6.28
CA CYS A 286 28.82 0.28 5.69
C CYS A 286 29.78 1.40 6.06
N ALA A 287 30.54 1.27 7.15
CA ALA A 287 31.48 2.30 7.61
C ALA A 287 32.59 2.63 6.59
N LYS A 288 32.86 1.74 5.64
CA LYS A 288 33.85 1.95 4.56
C LYS A 288 33.37 2.95 3.49
N TYR A 289 32.07 3.25 3.46
CA TYR A 289 31.48 4.13 2.47
C TYR A 289 31.28 5.52 3.02
N LYS A 290 31.57 6.52 2.19
CA LYS A 290 31.31 7.93 2.47
C LYS A 290 30.11 8.36 1.65
N PHE A 291 29.03 8.73 2.32
CA PHE A 291 27.83 9.27 1.69
C PHE A 291 27.82 10.77 1.88
N ARG A 292 27.37 11.52 0.86
CA ARG A 292 27.17 12.97 1.01
C ARG A 292 25.88 13.26 1.75
N ASP A 293 24.85 12.46 1.48
CA ASP A 293 23.55 12.51 2.12
C ASP A 293 22.87 11.11 2.11
N GLU A 294 21.66 11.04 2.67
CA GLU A 294 20.88 9.80 2.71
C GLU A 294 20.39 9.33 1.33
N ALA A 295 20.32 10.22 0.32
CA ALA A 295 19.83 9.86 -1.01
C ALA A 295 20.88 9.09 -1.82
N ASP A 296 22.18 9.35 -1.58
CA ASP A 296 23.29 8.60 -2.19
C ASP A 296 23.18 7.07 -1.94
N LEU A 297 22.41 6.64 -0.93
CA LEU A 297 22.12 5.25 -0.63
C LEU A 297 21.27 4.54 -1.69
N PHE A 298 20.25 5.22 -2.18
CA PHE A 298 19.24 4.65 -3.09
C PHE A 298 19.69 4.71 -4.56
N ILE A 299 20.83 5.33 -4.83
CA ILE A 299 21.37 5.56 -6.18
C ILE A 299 22.55 4.62 -6.48
N ARG A 300 22.99 3.83 -5.49
CA ARG A 300 24.16 2.96 -5.58
C ARG A 300 23.81 1.54 -6.02
#